data_AF-A0A946X6K6-F1
#
_entry.id   AF-A0A946X6K6-F1
#
_cell.length_a   1.000
_cell.length_b   1.000
_cell.length_c   1.000
_cell.angle_alpha   90.00
_cell.angle_beta   90.00
_cell.angle_gamma   90.00
#
_symmetry.space_group_name_H-M   'P 1'
#
loop_
_entity.id
_entity.type
_entity.pdbx_description
1 polymer ?
#
loop_
_entity_poly.entity_id
_entity_poly.type
_entity_poly.pdbx_seq_one_letter_code
_entity_poly.pdbx_strand_id
1 'polypeptide(L)'
;MHIYIMTDLESVAGVRDFPDWCVPDGRCYEQATRLLTLEVNAAIEGFAAAGATEFMVADGHGRGAIEIELLDPRADMRRGWPQGWPLGLDDGGDYDYLAFVGQHAKAGTEFAHLAHTQGLNYIDLSVNGVSIGEFGQLAVCASELGLRTIFGAGDLAFTVEAQALVPGIETVAVKRGLRPGSGDEMTTAQYEHRNAAAVHVQPERARSMICDGAERALRRAATDEFGIIPLQAPFERAARFRPANEGDPTTIARETHPTSAIGMMNLPFDRQPEA
;
A
#
# COMPACT_ATOMS: atom_id res chain seq x y z
N MET A 1 12.55 19.45 -3.09
CA MET A 1 12.19 18.07 -3.48
C MET A 1 10.72 17.87 -3.20
N HIS A 2 10.01 17.24 -4.13
CA HIS A 2 8.57 17.01 -4.11
C HIS A 2 8.27 15.51 -3.90
N ILE A 3 7.56 15.19 -2.83
CA ILE A 3 7.27 13.80 -2.44
C ILE A 3 5.80 13.49 -2.67
N TYR A 4 5.51 12.41 -3.41
CA TYR A 4 4.18 11.82 -3.49
C TYR A 4 4.01 10.80 -2.36
N ILE A 5 2.98 10.97 -1.53
CA ILE A 5 2.69 10.09 -0.40
C ILE A 5 1.35 9.40 -0.69
N MET A 6 1.40 8.12 -1.02
CA MET A 6 0.21 7.27 -1.07
C MET A 6 -0.17 6.85 0.35
N THR A 7 -1.43 7.03 0.71
CA THR A 7 -1.93 6.71 2.05
C THR A 7 -2.91 5.56 2.01
N ASP A 8 -2.93 4.81 3.10
CA ASP A 8 -3.91 3.78 3.38
C ASP A 8 -4.16 3.70 4.90
N LEU A 9 -5.15 2.93 5.38
CA LEU A 9 -5.63 3.07 6.77
C LEU A 9 -5.39 1.83 7.65
N GLU A 10 -5.45 0.65 7.06
CA GLU A 10 -5.55 -0.64 7.73
C GLU A 10 -4.39 -0.88 8.70
N SER A 11 -3.18 -0.44 8.34
CA SER A 11 -1.96 -0.71 9.11
C SER A 11 -1.47 0.45 9.97
N VAL A 12 -2.22 1.54 10.07
CA VAL A 12 -1.95 2.65 10.99
C VAL A 12 -1.93 2.16 12.44
N ALA A 13 -0.99 2.66 13.26
CA ALA A 13 -0.88 2.28 14.66
C ALA A 13 -2.15 2.68 15.45
N GLY A 14 -2.84 1.69 16.01
CA GLY A 14 -4.09 1.88 16.76
C GLY A 14 -5.36 1.50 16.00
N VAL A 15 -5.33 1.35 14.67
CA VAL A 15 -6.45 0.82 13.86
C VAL A 15 -6.60 -0.68 14.09
N ARG A 16 -7.78 -1.16 14.49
CA ARG A 16 -7.94 -2.52 15.05
C ARG A 16 -8.64 -3.50 14.12
N ASP A 17 -9.67 -3.07 13.43
CA ASP A 17 -10.52 -3.91 12.61
C ASP A 17 -11.19 -3.08 11.53
N PHE A 18 -11.59 -3.72 10.43
CA PHE A 18 -12.20 -3.04 9.31
C PHE A 18 -13.55 -2.36 9.62
N PRO A 19 -14.56 -3.04 10.21
CA PRO A 19 -15.90 -2.48 10.33
C PRO A 19 -16.01 -1.29 11.29
N ASP A 20 -15.25 -1.26 12.38
CA ASP A 20 -15.31 -0.11 13.31
C ASP A 20 -14.31 1.00 12.94
N TRP A 21 -13.21 0.71 12.23
CA TRP A 21 -12.12 1.68 12.03
C TRP A 21 -11.87 2.10 10.59
N CYS A 22 -12.17 1.26 9.59
CA CYS A 22 -11.78 1.52 8.20
C CYS A 22 -12.93 1.97 7.30
N VAL A 23 -14.13 2.21 7.84
CA VAL A 23 -15.27 2.66 7.03
C VAL A 23 -15.97 3.85 7.66
N PRO A 24 -16.53 4.80 6.88
CA PRO A 24 -17.14 6.01 7.42
C PRO A 24 -18.25 5.80 8.46
N ASP A 25 -19.00 4.70 8.34
CA ASP A 25 -20.07 4.35 9.28
C ASP A 25 -19.53 3.65 10.55
N GLY A 26 -18.21 3.38 10.59
CA GLY A 26 -17.52 2.72 11.69
C GLY A 26 -17.40 3.62 12.91
N ARG A 27 -17.57 3.03 14.09
CA ARG A 27 -17.62 3.76 15.38
C ARG A 27 -16.35 4.53 15.73
N CYS A 28 -15.22 4.14 15.14
CA CYS A 28 -13.90 4.68 15.41
C CYS A 28 -13.26 5.31 14.16
N TYR A 29 -14.00 5.51 13.07
CA TYR A 29 -13.45 6.02 11.81
C TYR A 29 -12.77 7.38 11.94
N GLU A 30 -13.41 8.35 12.59
CA GLU A 30 -12.83 9.68 12.82
C GLU A 30 -11.52 9.60 13.62
N GLN A 31 -11.45 8.69 14.59
CA GLN A 31 -10.23 8.43 15.34
C GLN A 31 -9.15 7.81 14.44
N ALA A 32 -9.51 6.89 13.55
CA ALA A 32 -8.61 6.27 12.57
C ALA A 32 -8.04 7.31 11.60
N THR A 33 -8.89 8.16 11.02
CA THR A 33 -8.53 9.27 10.13
C THR A 33 -7.53 10.23 10.80
N ARG A 34 -7.79 10.59 12.07
CA ARG A 34 -6.87 11.42 12.85
C ARG A 34 -5.52 10.73 13.06
N LEU A 35 -5.51 9.43 13.36
CA LEU A 35 -4.27 8.67 13.54
C LEU A 35 -3.45 8.60 12.25
N LEU A 36 -4.09 8.30 11.11
CA LEU A 36 -3.45 8.28 9.79
C LEU A 36 -2.85 9.64 9.46
N THR A 37 -3.63 10.71 9.59
CA THR A 37 -3.17 12.08 9.28
C THR A 37 -1.94 12.45 10.12
N LEU A 38 -1.90 12.07 11.40
CA LEU A 38 -0.74 12.33 12.25
C LEU A 38 0.49 11.45 11.90
N GLU A 39 0.30 10.25 11.38
CA GLU A 39 1.41 9.43 10.84
C GLU A 39 1.95 10.03 9.52
N VAL A 40 1.08 10.51 8.64
CA VAL A 40 1.46 11.22 7.41
C VAL A 40 2.24 12.50 7.75
N ASN A 41 1.76 13.31 8.69
CA ASN A 41 2.47 14.51 9.14
C ASN A 41 3.85 14.19 9.71
N ALA A 42 4.01 13.04 10.39
CA ALA A 42 5.32 12.61 10.88
C ALA A 42 6.27 12.25 9.74
N ALA A 43 5.78 11.60 8.68
CA ALA A 43 6.58 11.34 7.48
C ALA A 43 6.99 12.65 6.78
N ILE A 44 6.05 13.59 6.62
CA ILE A 44 6.30 14.92 6.05
C ILE A 44 7.38 15.66 6.85
N GLU A 45 7.31 15.63 8.19
CA GLU A 45 8.32 16.26 9.04
C GLU A 45 9.70 15.65 8.84
N GLY A 46 9.81 14.32 8.79
CA GLY A 46 11.07 13.63 8.52
C GLY A 46 11.65 13.97 7.15
N PHE A 47 10.83 13.94 6.11
CA PHE A 47 11.26 14.34 4.76
C PHE A 47 11.68 15.81 4.70
N ALA A 48 10.96 16.71 5.37
CA ALA A 48 11.33 18.12 5.40
C ALA A 48 12.64 18.37 6.14
N ALA A 49 12.91 17.64 7.23
CA ALA A 49 14.21 17.66 7.91
C ALA A 49 15.38 17.19 7.00
N ALA A 50 15.07 16.38 5.99
CA ALA A 50 16.00 15.97 4.93
C ALA A 50 15.97 16.86 3.67
N GLY A 51 15.20 17.96 3.67
CA GLY A 51 15.21 18.99 2.62
C GLY A 51 14.09 18.91 1.58
N ALA A 52 13.07 18.06 1.77
CA ALA A 52 11.84 18.15 0.98
C ALA A 52 11.04 19.43 1.35
N THR A 53 10.35 19.99 0.36
CA THR A 53 9.65 21.27 0.49
C THR A 53 8.21 21.21 0.01
N GLU A 54 7.86 20.22 -0.79
CA GLU A 54 6.55 20.05 -1.41
C GLU A 54 6.08 18.62 -1.21
N PHE A 55 4.79 18.45 -0.94
CA PHE A 55 4.19 17.16 -0.63
C PHE A 55 2.82 17.04 -1.29
N MET A 56 2.62 15.96 -2.04
CA MET A 56 1.31 15.56 -2.52
C MET A 56 0.84 14.34 -1.76
N VAL A 57 -0.20 14.48 -0.95
CA VAL A 57 -0.81 13.38 -0.20
C VAL A 57 -2.00 12.84 -0.99
N ALA A 58 -1.86 11.65 -1.54
CA ALA A 58 -2.94 10.93 -2.18
C ALA A 58 -3.73 10.15 -1.12
N ASP A 59 -4.99 10.56 -0.94
CA ASP A 59 -5.93 9.93 -0.01
C ASP A 59 -6.42 8.60 -0.61
N GLY A 60 -5.64 7.55 -0.36
CA GLY A 60 -5.67 6.28 -1.09
C GLY A 60 -6.36 5.14 -0.35
N HIS A 61 -6.96 5.40 0.80
CA HIS A 61 -7.89 4.46 1.42
C HIS A 61 -9.28 4.60 0.77
N GLY A 62 -9.99 3.50 0.50
CA GLY A 62 -11.24 3.46 -0.29
C GLY A 62 -12.09 4.75 -0.36
N ARG A 63 -12.72 5.16 0.75
CA ARG A 63 -13.55 6.40 0.80
C ARG A 63 -12.79 7.68 1.23
N GLY A 64 -11.51 7.54 1.53
CA GLY A 64 -10.58 8.56 1.97
C GLY A 64 -10.60 8.80 3.47
N ALA A 65 -9.43 8.85 4.11
CA ALA A 65 -9.24 8.88 5.56
C ALA A 65 -8.22 9.95 6.01
N ILE A 66 -8.03 11.02 5.24
CA ILE A 66 -7.24 12.18 5.64
C ILE A 66 -8.13 13.31 6.18
N GLU A 67 -7.78 13.82 7.35
CA GLU A 67 -8.40 15.00 7.97
C GLU A 67 -7.67 16.26 7.48
N ILE A 68 -8.23 16.91 6.46
CA ILE A 68 -7.55 18.02 5.76
C ILE A 68 -7.19 19.21 6.67
N GLU A 69 -7.97 19.50 7.70
CA GLU A 69 -7.67 20.59 8.65
C GLU A 69 -6.51 20.26 9.60
N LEU A 70 -6.17 18.98 9.74
CA LEU A 70 -5.06 18.51 10.56
C LEU A 70 -3.81 18.22 9.73
N LEU A 71 -3.95 18.09 8.41
CA LEU A 71 -2.84 17.82 7.51
C LEU A 71 -1.81 18.95 7.56
N ASP A 72 -0.53 18.57 7.45
CA ASP A 72 0.57 19.52 7.45
C ASP A 72 0.39 20.61 6.37
N PRO A 73 0.57 21.90 6.70
CA PRO A 73 0.32 23.00 5.77
C PRO A 73 1.30 23.05 4.57
N ARG A 74 2.35 22.23 4.55
CA ARG A 74 3.25 22.07 3.39
C ARG A 74 2.68 21.12 2.33
N ALA A 75 1.60 20.39 2.65
CA ALA A 75 1.04 19.37 1.79
C ALA A 75 -0.24 19.83 1.09
N ASP A 76 -0.35 19.47 -0.18
CA ASP A 76 -1.62 19.43 -0.89
C ASP A 76 -2.20 18.01 -0.79
N MET A 77 -3.53 17.93 -0.75
CA MET A 77 -4.25 16.65 -0.72
C MET A 77 -4.92 16.39 -2.07
N ARG A 78 -4.60 15.25 -2.67
CA ARG A 78 -5.37 14.68 -3.76
C ARG A 78 -6.44 13.76 -3.20
N ARG A 79 -7.70 14.11 -3.45
CA ARG A 79 -8.86 13.27 -3.14
C ARG A 79 -9.65 12.96 -4.40
N GLY A 80 -10.20 11.75 -4.44
CA GLY A 80 -10.95 11.23 -5.59
C GLY A 80 -10.08 10.29 -6.40
N TRP A 81 -10.58 9.07 -6.58
CA TRP A 81 -9.88 7.99 -7.27
C TRP A 81 -9.90 8.21 -8.79
N PRO A 82 -8.73 8.28 -9.44
CA PRO A 82 -8.64 8.24 -10.89
C PRO A 82 -9.12 6.88 -11.42
N GLN A 83 -9.55 6.86 -12.67
CA GLN A 83 -9.85 5.59 -13.33
C GLN A 83 -8.56 4.95 -13.82
N GLY A 84 -8.28 3.74 -13.34
CA GLY A 84 -7.16 2.94 -13.81
C GLY A 84 -5.81 3.32 -13.20
N TRP A 85 -4.80 2.52 -13.56
CA TRP A 85 -3.42 2.73 -13.14
C TRP A 85 -2.75 3.78 -14.03
N PRO A 86 -1.89 4.66 -13.49
CA PRO A 86 -1.22 4.54 -12.18
C PRO A 86 -1.90 5.37 -11.07
N LEU A 87 -3.23 5.40 -11.03
CA LEU A 87 -4.00 6.18 -10.03
C LEU A 87 -3.62 7.67 -10.07
N GLY A 88 -3.36 8.15 -11.28
CA GLY A 88 -3.00 9.53 -11.58
C GLY A 88 -1.63 9.96 -11.07
N LEU A 89 -0.76 9.04 -10.68
CA LEU A 89 0.64 9.35 -10.36
C LEU A 89 1.34 10.13 -11.49
N ASP A 90 0.87 10.00 -12.72
CA ASP A 90 1.31 10.67 -13.95
C ASP A 90 0.50 11.93 -14.33
N ASP A 91 -0.46 12.38 -13.50
CA ASP A 91 -1.32 13.54 -13.78
C ASP A 91 -0.63 14.90 -13.53
N GLY A 92 0.52 15.12 -14.16
CA GLY A 92 1.15 16.44 -14.31
C GLY A 92 1.94 16.96 -13.11
N GLY A 93 2.21 16.13 -12.10
CA GLY A 93 3.13 16.46 -11.00
C GLY A 93 4.55 15.96 -11.28
N ASP A 94 5.53 16.87 -11.28
CA ASP A 94 6.94 16.50 -11.23
C ASP A 94 7.26 16.07 -9.78
N TYR A 95 7.14 14.77 -9.51
CA TYR A 95 7.50 14.17 -8.23
C TYR A 95 8.93 13.62 -8.29
N ASP A 96 9.71 13.85 -7.23
CA ASP A 96 11.06 13.28 -7.13
C ASP A 96 11.01 11.83 -6.59
N TYR A 97 10.08 11.56 -5.67
CA TYR A 97 10.00 10.28 -4.95
C TYR A 97 8.56 9.88 -4.60
N LEU A 98 8.35 8.57 -4.48
CA LEU A 98 7.14 7.94 -3.96
C LEU A 98 7.37 7.37 -2.55
N ALA A 99 6.39 7.59 -1.68
CA ALA A 99 6.34 7.08 -0.31
C ALA A 99 4.94 6.52 0.02
N PHE A 100 4.89 5.61 1.00
CA PHE A 100 3.64 5.00 1.49
C PHE A 100 3.50 5.15 3.01
N VAL A 101 2.29 5.47 3.49
CA VAL A 101 1.97 5.54 4.93
C VAL A 101 0.64 4.83 5.22
N GLY A 102 0.64 3.97 6.23
CA GLY A 102 -0.54 3.19 6.65
C GLY A 102 -0.80 1.92 5.83
N GLN A 103 0.14 1.56 4.96
CA GLN A 103 0.02 0.46 3.99
C GLN A 103 -0.01 -0.92 4.66
N HIS A 104 -0.96 -1.76 4.23
CA HIS A 104 -1.02 -3.18 4.62
C HIS A 104 -0.30 -4.11 3.63
N ALA A 105 -0.05 -5.35 4.08
CA ALA A 105 0.51 -6.40 3.24
C ALA A 105 -0.54 -6.98 2.28
N LYS A 106 -0.10 -7.60 1.19
CA LYS A 106 -0.97 -8.27 0.21
C LYS A 106 -1.75 -9.44 0.80
N ALA A 107 -2.83 -9.83 0.11
CA ALA A 107 -3.62 -11.01 0.42
C ALA A 107 -2.74 -12.27 0.61
N GLY A 108 -3.14 -13.16 1.53
CA GLY A 108 -2.42 -14.41 1.78
C GLY A 108 -1.11 -14.27 2.57
N THR A 109 -0.70 -13.05 2.94
CA THR A 109 0.54 -12.86 3.71
C THR A 109 0.37 -13.31 5.16
N GLU A 110 1.23 -14.24 5.61
CA GLU A 110 1.24 -14.71 6.99
C GLU A 110 1.63 -13.59 7.97
N PHE A 111 1.06 -13.63 9.17
CA PHE A 111 1.32 -12.66 10.24
C PHE A 111 1.02 -11.20 9.86
N ALA A 112 0.21 -10.96 8.84
CA ALA A 112 -0.24 -9.62 8.47
C ALA A 112 -1.57 -9.25 9.16
N HIS A 113 -1.73 -7.98 9.52
CA HIS A 113 -3.00 -7.40 9.97
C HIS A 113 -3.81 -6.90 8.77
N LEU A 114 -5.10 -7.24 8.71
CA LEU A 114 -6.06 -6.84 7.66
C LEU A 114 -5.57 -7.06 6.22
N ALA A 115 -4.69 -8.04 5.99
CA ALA A 115 -4.10 -8.28 4.68
C ALA A 115 -5.14 -8.62 3.61
N HIS A 116 -5.08 -7.89 2.49
CA HIS A 116 -5.87 -8.09 1.29
C HIS A 116 -5.16 -7.46 0.08
N THR A 117 -5.73 -7.60 -1.12
CA THR A 117 -5.25 -6.96 -2.35
C THR A 117 -6.45 -6.43 -3.11
N GLN A 118 -6.66 -5.12 -3.13
CA GLN A 118 -7.83 -4.37 -3.62
C GLN A 118 -9.13 -4.70 -2.89
N GLY A 119 -9.42 -5.99 -2.69
CA GLY A 119 -10.55 -6.49 -1.93
C GLY A 119 -10.26 -7.88 -1.36
N LEU A 120 -11.20 -8.36 -0.56
CA LEU A 120 -11.05 -9.63 0.17
C LEU A 120 -11.11 -10.87 -0.73
N ASN A 121 -11.59 -10.74 -1.97
CA ASN A 121 -11.78 -11.86 -2.88
C ASN A 121 -10.47 -12.33 -3.57
N TYR A 122 -9.35 -11.64 -3.37
CA TYR A 122 -8.05 -12.08 -3.90
C TYR A 122 -7.43 -13.15 -2.99
N ILE A 123 -6.85 -14.16 -3.63
CA ILE A 123 -5.89 -15.09 -3.01
C ILE A 123 -4.49 -14.54 -3.24
N ASP A 124 -4.18 -14.21 -4.50
CA ASP A 124 -2.89 -13.69 -4.92
C ASP A 124 -3.05 -12.82 -6.18
N LEU A 125 -2.17 -11.84 -6.34
CA LEU A 125 -1.92 -11.14 -7.60
C LEU A 125 -0.42 -11.12 -7.82
N SER A 126 0.03 -11.47 -9.01
CA SER A 126 1.45 -11.47 -9.35
C SER A 126 1.73 -10.77 -10.67
N VAL A 127 2.94 -10.23 -10.78
CA VAL A 127 3.51 -9.70 -12.00
C VAL A 127 4.80 -10.45 -12.31
N ASN A 128 4.88 -11.07 -13.49
CA ASN A 128 6.01 -11.93 -13.89
C ASN A 128 6.36 -13.00 -12.85
N GLY A 129 5.33 -13.56 -12.20
CA GLY A 129 5.48 -14.58 -11.16
C GLY A 129 5.90 -14.05 -9.77
N VAL A 130 6.10 -12.74 -9.63
CA VAL A 130 6.34 -12.09 -8.32
C VAL A 130 5.00 -11.69 -7.72
N SER A 131 4.63 -12.29 -6.59
CA SER A 131 3.42 -11.95 -5.82
C SER A 131 3.50 -10.53 -5.24
N ILE A 132 2.48 -9.72 -5.48
CA ILE A 132 2.39 -8.30 -5.10
C ILE A 132 1.01 -7.93 -4.55
N GLY A 133 0.98 -6.92 -3.67
CA GLY A 133 -0.25 -6.26 -3.22
C GLY A 133 -0.48 -4.91 -3.89
N GLU A 134 -1.33 -4.11 -3.26
CA GLU A 134 -1.64 -2.74 -3.70
C GLU A 134 -0.39 -1.85 -3.76
N PHE A 135 0.46 -1.93 -2.74
CA PHE A 135 1.80 -1.33 -2.75
C PHE A 135 2.56 -1.68 -4.03
N GLY A 136 2.65 -2.97 -4.35
CA GLY A 136 3.43 -3.43 -5.49
C GLY A 136 2.83 -3.00 -6.82
N GLN A 137 1.51 -2.92 -6.94
CA GLN A 137 0.86 -2.43 -8.16
C GLN A 137 1.25 -0.98 -8.46
N LEU A 138 1.20 -0.10 -7.45
CA LEU A 138 1.60 1.30 -7.63
C LEU A 138 3.12 1.43 -7.80
N ALA A 139 3.93 0.69 -7.03
CA ALA A 139 5.39 0.74 -7.12
C ALA A 139 5.93 0.25 -8.47
N VAL A 140 5.27 -0.75 -9.08
CA VAL A 140 5.57 -1.20 -10.46
C VAL A 140 5.26 -0.09 -11.45
N CYS A 141 4.10 0.57 -11.32
CA CYS A 141 3.76 1.71 -12.16
C CYS A 141 4.76 2.86 -12.00
N ALA A 142 5.12 3.21 -10.76
CA ALA A 142 6.10 4.23 -10.46
C ALA A 142 7.47 3.90 -11.09
N SER A 143 7.89 2.64 -11.03
CA SER A 143 9.15 2.19 -11.63
C SER A 143 9.15 2.32 -13.16
N GLU A 144 8.03 2.07 -13.84
CA GLU A 144 7.90 2.32 -15.28
C GLU A 144 7.99 3.81 -15.63
N LEU A 145 7.47 4.69 -14.76
CA LEU A 145 7.59 6.14 -14.90
C LEU A 145 8.97 6.68 -14.49
N GLY A 146 9.88 5.82 -14.01
CA GLY A 146 11.19 6.22 -13.49
C GLY A 146 11.14 6.88 -12.10
N LEU A 147 9.99 6.85 -11.42
CA LEU A 147 9.80 7.39 -10.09
C LEU A 147 10.24 6.40 -9.02
N ARG A 148 11.17 6.83 -8.17
CA ARG A 148 11.78 5.99 -7.14
C ARG A 148 10.89 5.89 -5.91
N THR A 149 10.54 4.67 -5.51
CA THR A 149 9.83 4.39 -4.25
C THR A 149 10.85 4.26 -3.12
N ILE A 150 10.89 5.21 -2.19
CA ILE A 150 11.98 5.31 -1.21
C ILE A 150 11.58 4.93 0.22
N PHE A 151 10.28 4.99 0.55
CA PHE A 151 9.80 4.84 1.91
C PHE A 151 8.45 4.12 1.98
N GLY A 152 8.26 3.30 3.02
CA GLY A 152 6.95 2.72 3.36
C GLY A 152 6.76 2.48 4.86
N ALA A 153 5.63 2.91 5.42
CA ALA A 153 5.26 2.64 6.81
C ALA A 153 3.93 1.88 6.91
N GLY A 154 3.88 0.88 7.80
CA GLY A 154 2.68 0.06 7.98
C GLY A 154 2.91 -1.20 8.85
N ASP A 155 2.33 -2.33 8.43
CA ASP A 155 2.49 -3.62 9.13
C ASP A 155 3.88 -4.22 8.88
N LEU A 156 4.40 -4.99 9.84
CA LEU A 156 5.68 -5.70 9.71
C LEU A 156 5.71 -6.60 8.49
N ALA A 157 4.63 -7.32 8.20
CA ALA A 157 4.54 -8.16 7.02
C ALA A 157 4.60 -7.34 5.72
N PHE A 158 4.02 -6.13 5.72
CA PHE A 158 4.16 -5.19 4.62
C PHE A 158 5.61 -4.73 4.46
N THR A 159 6.32 -4.43 5.55
CA THR A 159 7.72 -3.98 5.44
C THR A 159 8.62 -5.04 4.81
N VAL A 160 8.37 -6.32 5.11
CA VAL A 160 9.08 -7.46 4.51
C VAL A 160 8.73 -7.60 3.03
N GLU A 161 7.45 -7.47 2.67
CA GLU A 161 7.00 -7.45 1.27
C GLU A 161 7.66 -6.33 0.49
N ALA A 162 7.66 -5.11 1.03
CA ALA A 162 8.19 -3.94 0.37
C ALA A 162 9.70 -4.05 0.12
N GLN A 163 10.46 -4.52 1.10
CA GLN A 163 11.91 -4.73 0.98
C GLN A 163 12.28 -5.85 0.00
N ALA A 164 11.44 -6.88 -0.12
CA ALA A 164 11.65 -7.96 -1.09
C ALA A 164 11.38 -7.48 -2.52
N LEU A 165 10.40 -6.58 -2.70
CA LEU A 165 9.99 -6.10 -4.02
C LEU A 165 10.82 -4.92 -4.53
N VAL A 166 11.12 -3.94 -3.67
CA VAL A 166 11.77 -2.68 -4.03
C VAL A 166 13.18 -2.63 -3.41
N PRO A 167 14.24 -2.80 -4.21
CA PRO A 167 15.61 -2.80 -3.69
C PRO A 167 15.95 -1.50 -2.96
N GLY A 168 16.43 -1.64 -1.73
CA GLY A 168 16.98 -0.54 -0.93
C GLY A 168 15.97 0.35 -0.20
N ILE A 169 14.66 0.13 -0.39
CA ILE A 169 13.58 0.90 0.26
C ILE A 169 13.74 0.92 1.79
N GLU A 170 13.54 2.10 2.39
CA GLU A 170 13.46 2.24 3.85
C GLU A 170 12.03 1.93 4.31
N THR A 171 11.87 1.16 5.38
CA THR A 171 10.54 0.81 5.88
C THR A 171 10.43 0.91 7.39
N VAL A 172 9.21 1.17 7.87
CA VAL A 172 8.90 1.29 9.30
C VAL A 172 7.68 0.43 9.64
N ALA A 173 7.90 -0.56 10.51
CA ALA A 173 6.84 -1.42 11.03
C ALA A 173 6.24 -0.81 12.31
N VAL A 174 4.99 -0.35 12.23
CA VAL A 174 4.24 0.22 13.38
C VAL A 174 3.19 -0.74 13.94
N LYS A 175 3.01 -1.88 13.27
CA LYS A 175 2.07 -2.95 13.63
C LYS A 175 2.65 -4.30 13.24
N ARG A 176 2.25 -5.38 13.91
CA ARG A 176 2.42 -6.75 13.38
C ARG A 176 1.16 -7.56 13.61
N GLY A 177 0.70 -8.27 12.59
CA GLY A 177 -0.32 -9.30 12.74
C GLY A 177 0.19 -10.50 13.56
N LEU A 178 -0.76 -11.32 14.01
CA LEU A 178 -0.47 -12.44 14.90
C LEU A 178 -0.83 -13.82 14.32
N ARG A 179 -1.54 -13.86 13.18
CA ARG A 179 -2.12 -15.09 12.67
C ARG A 179 -1.24 -15.74 11.59
N PRO A 180 -0.74 -16.97 11.79
CA PRO A 180 -0.05 -17.73 10.74
C PRO A 180 -1.02 -18.25 9.67
N GLY A 181 -0.50 -18.71 8.53
CA GLY A 181 -1.23 -19.25 7.38
C GLY A 181 -1.76 -18.18 6.43
N SER A 182 -1.95 -18.55 5.16
CA SER A 182 -2.44 -17.65 4.10
C SER A 182 -3.96 -17.53 4.06
N GLY A 183 -4.69 -18.58 4.44
CA GLY A 183 -6.16 -18.60 4.36
C GLY A 183 -6.69 -18.76 2.95
N ASP A 184 -5.92 -19.38 2.04
CA ASP A 184 -6.30 -19.59 0.64
C ASP A 184 -7.51 -20.52 0.50
N GLU A 185 -7.74 -21.38 1.51
CA GLU A 185 -8.87 -22.30 1.60
C GLU A 185 -10.20 -21.61 1.96
N MET A 186 -10.16 -20.34 2.36
CA MET A 186 -11.32 -19.61 2.86
C MET A 186 -12.11 -18.94 1.73
N THR A 187 -13.44 -18.98 1.83
CA THR A 187 -14.32 -18.10 1.04
C THR A 187 -14.06 -16.63 1.37
N THR A 188 -14.59 -15.73 0.55
CA THR A 188 -14.47 -14.27 0.80
C THR A 188 -15.01 -13.88 2.17
N ALA A 189 -16.18 -14.39 2.57
CA ALA A 189 -16.78 -14.09 3.86
C ALA A 189 -15.97 -14.65 5.05
N GLN A 190 -15.35 -15.82 4.89
CA GLN A 190 -14.51 -16.41 5.93
C GLN A 190 -13.19 -15.65 6.12
N TYR A 191 -12.63 -15.14 5.01
CA TYR A 191 -11.37 -14.40 5.02
C TYR A 191 -11.48 -13.02 5.68
N GLU A 192 -12.65 -12.37 5.59
CA GLU A 192 -12.94 -11.04 6.14
C GLU A 192 -12.50 -10.86 7.61
N HIS A 193 -12.81 -11.84 8.45
CA HIS A 193 -12.51 -11.76 9.89
C HIS A 193 -11.17 -12.43 10.25
N ARG A 194 -10.39 -12.86 9.25
CA ARG A 194 -9.23 -13.70 9.47
C ARG A 194 -8.12 -12.96 10.20
N ASN A 195 -7.77 -11.78 9.69
CA ASN A 195 -6.51 -11.10 9.95
C ASN A 195 -6.65 -9.93 10.95
N ALA A 196 -7.61 -10.01 11.89
CA ALA A 196 -7.92 -8.90 12.80
C ALA A 196 -6.95 -8.75 14.00
N ALA A 197 -6.21 -9.81 14.37
CA ALA A 197 -5.37 -9.79 15.56
C ALA A 197 -3.97 -9.22 15.28
N ALA A 198 -3.57 -8.19 16.04
CA ALA A 198 -2.26 -7.54 15.90
C ALA A 198 -1.70 -7.02 17.23
N VAL A 199 -0.37 -6.78 17.25
CA VAL A 199 0.32 -5.99 18.26
C VAL A 199 0.65 -4.63 17.65
N HIS A 200 0.24 -3.56 18.35
CA HIS A 200 0.42 -2.19 17.90
C HIS A 200 1.59 -1.52 18.63
N VAL A 201 2.37 -0.74 17.89
CA VAL A 201 3.21 0.29 18.50
C VAL A 201 2.31 1.40 19.05
N GLN A 202 2.69 2.00 20.18
CA GLN A 202 1.94 3.15 20.72
C GLN A 202 2.03 4.33 19.71
N PRO A 203 0.94 5.05 19.41
CA PRO A 203 0.90 5.99 18.28
C PRO A 203 1.95 7.12 18.29
N GLU A 204 2.33 7.66 19.43
CA GLU A 204 3.41 8.66 19.50
C GLU A 204 4.76 8.05 19.11
N ARG A 205 5.05 6.84 19.62
CA ARG A 205 6.26 6.11 19.23
C ARG A 205 6.24 5.75 17.74
N ALA A 206 5.09 5.35 17.19
CA ALA A 206 4.94 5.05 15.77
C ALA A 206 5.30 6.28 14.92
N ARG A 207 4.79 7.46 15.28
CA ARG A 207 5.12 8.72 14.61
C ARG A 207 6.60 9.08 14.69
N SER A 208 7.23 8.94 15.86
CA SER A 208 8.68 9.15 15.96
C SER A 208 9.47 8.22 15.04
N MET A 209 9.10 6.93 15.00
CA MET A 209 9.74 5.95 14.12
C MET A 209 9.55 6.30 12.63
N ILE A 210 8.34 6.74 12.24
CA ILE A 210 8.03 7.16 10.87
C ILE A 210 8.83 8.42 10.49
N CYS A 211 8.88 9.42 11.36
CA CYS A 211 9.66 10.63 11.14
C CYS A 211 11.14 10.31 10.91
N ASP A 212 11.75 9.54 11.81
CA ASP A 212 13.16 9.15 11.68
C ASP A 212 13.40 8.31 10.41
N GLY A 213 12.46 7.43 10.05
CA GLY A 213 12.53 6.60 8.84
C GLY A 213 12.44 7.43 7.56
N ALA A 214 11.49 8.35 7.48
CA ALA A 214 11.32 9.23 6.33
C ALA A 214 12.55 10.12 6.12
N GLU A 215 13.12 10.67 7.19
CA GLU A 215 14.36 11.45 7.12
C GLU A 215 15.53 10.61 6.58
N ARG A 216 15.74 9.40 7.12
CA ARG A 216 16.78 8.49 6.64
C ARG A 216 16.59 8.11 5.18
N ALA A 217 15.36 7.80 4.78
CA ALA A 217 15.02 7.41 3.41
C ALA A 217 15.44 8.48 2.41
N LEU A 218 15.08 9.74 2.67
CA LEU A 218 15.37 10.84 1.75
C LEU A 218 16.85 11.26 1.78
N ARG A 219 17.49 11.27 2.95
CA ARG A 219 18.95 11.50 3.04
C ARG A 219 19.73 10.50 2.19
N ARG A 220 19.36 9.22 2.24
CA ARG A 220 19.97 8.16 1.41
C ARG A 220 19.60 8.33 -0.06
N ALA A 221 18.34 8.63 -0.38
CA ALA A 221 17.90 8.76 -1.76
C ALA A 221 18.59 9.92 -2.50
N ALA A 222 19.01 10.95 -1.78
CA ALA A 222 19.78 12.08 -2.31
C ALA A 222 21.22 11.71 -2.72
N THR A 223 21.78 10.60 -2.23
CA THR A 223 23.17 10.18 -2.56
C THR A 223 23.25 8.86 -3.31
N ASP A 224 22.27 7.98 -3.12
CA ASP A 224 22.27 6.61 -3.62
C ASP A 224 21.13 6.43 -4.62
N GLU A 225 21.33 5.60 -5.66
CA GLU A 225 20.27 5.20 -6.59
C GLU A 225 19.64 3.86 -6.14
N PHE A 226 18.41 3.92 -5.62
CA PHE A 226 17.60 2.76 -5.21
C PHE A 226 16.10 3.08 -5.37
N GLY A 227 15.22 2.11 -5.19
CA GLY A 227 13.78 2.37 -5.20
C GLY A 227 13.10 2.18 -6.56
N ILE A 228 13.81 1.63 -7.54
CA ILE A 228 13.24 1.19 -8.82
C ILE A 228 13.17 -0.34 -8.83
N ILE A 229 12.01 -0.87 -9.14
CA ILE A 229 11.83 -2.30 -9.40
C ILE A 229 12.43 -2.61 -10.77
N PRO A 230 13.33 -3.59 -10.91
CA PRO A 230 13.85 -3.99 -12.21
C PRO A 230 12.76 -4.70 -13.02
N LEU A 231 12.12 -3.96 -13.91
CA LEU A 231 11.03 -4.45 -14.76
C LEU A 231 11.59 -5.09 -16.04
N GLN A 232 11.06 -6.26 -16.39
CA GLN A 232 11.42 -6.96 -17.63
C GLN A 232 10.17 -7.33 -18.42
N ALA A 233 10.05 -6.79 -19.62
CA ALA A 233 9.01 -7.17 -20.56
C ALA A 233 9.31 -8.55 -21.21
N PRO A 234 8.29 -9.32 -21.63
CA PRO A 234 6.86 -9.01 -21.55
C PRO A 234 6.34 -9.04 -20.11
N PHE A 235 5.28 -8.29 -19.83
CA PHE A 235 4.64 -8.25 -18.51
C PHE A 235 3.44 -9.17 -18.48
N GLU A 236 3.42 -10.11 -17.55
CA GLU A 236 2.27 -10.99 -17.26
C GLU A 236 1.70 -10.66 -15.89
N ARG A 237 0.41 -10.33 -15.83
CA ARG A 237 -0.38 -10.29 -14.60
C ARG A 237 -1.12 -11.61 -14.44
N ALA A 238 -1.03 -12.21 -13.27
CA ALA A 238 -1.89 -13.33 -12.90
C ALA A 238 -2.57 -13.06 -11.57
N ALA A 239 -3.90 -13.15 -11.52
CA ALA A 239 -4.68 -12.95 -10.31
C ALA A 239 -5.54 -14.19 -10.01
N ARG A 240 -5.43 -14.69 -8.78
CA ARG A 240 -6.21 -15.83 -8.27
C ARG A 240 -7.25 -15.30 -7.28
N PHE A 241 -8.47 -15.80 -7.37
CA PHE A 241 -9.60 -15.30 -6.62
C PHE A 241 -10.32 -16.41 -5.87
N ARG A 242 -10.51 -16.23 -4.57
CA ARG A 242 -11.24 -17.15 -3.71
C ARG A 242 -12.73 -17.17 -4.07
N PRO A 243 -13.42 -18.29 -3.83
CA PRO A 243 -14.85 -18.39 -4.10
C PRO A 243 -15.68 -17.48 -3.19
N ALA A 244 -16.87 -17.12 -3.66
CA ALA A 244 -17.87 -16.42 -2.86
C ALA A 244 -18.57 -17.36 -1.87
N ASN A 245 -18.96 -18.56 -2.33
CA ASN A 245 -19.63 -19.57 -1.52
C ASN A 245 -18.78 -20.82 -1.35
N GLU A 246 -19.03 -21.60 -0.30
CA GLU A 246 -18.39 -22.89 -0.13
C GLU A 246 -18.77 -23.84 -1.28
N GLY A 247 -17.76 -24.51 -1.84
CA GLY A 247 -17.93 -25.45 -2.95
C GLY A 247 -17.84 -24.83 -4.35
N ASP A 248 -17.90 -23.50 -4.49
CA ASP A 248 -17.60 -22.83 -5.76
C ASP A 248 -16.11 -22.96 -6.08
N PRO A 249 -15.71 -23.05 -7.36
CA PRO A 249 -14.31 -23.12 -7.73
C PRO A 249 -13.60 -21.77 -7.52
N THR A 250 -12.31 -21.83 -7.17
CA THR A 250 -11.39 -20.70 -7.32
C THR A 250 -11.35 -20.29 -8.79
N THR A 251 -11.14 -19.00 -9.05
CA THR A 251 -10.96 -18.49 -10.42
C THR A 251 -9.60 -17.85 -10.59
N ILE A 252 -9.12 -17.83 -11.83
CA ILE A 252 -7.85 -17.22 -12.21
C ILE A 252 -8.04 -16.35 -13.46
N ALA A 253 -7.34 -15.23 -13.51
CA ALA A 253 -7.23 -14.35 -14.67
C ALA A 253 -5.75 -14.18 -15.00
N ARG A 254 -5.42 -14.16 -16.31
CA ARG A 254 -4.05 -13.99 -16.81
C ARG A 254 -4.06 -13.06 -18.00
N GLU A 255 -3.29 -11.98 -17.89
CA GLU A 255 -3.19 -10.98 -18.93
C GLU A 255 -1.72 -10.64 -19.20
N THR A 256 -1.40 -10.38 -20.47
CA THR A 256 -0.03 -10.03 -20.88
C THR A 256 -0.02 -8.73 -21.66
N HIS A 257 0.96 -7.87 -21.38
CA HIS A 257 1.26 -6.70 -22.19
C HIS A 257 2.73 -6.74 -22.66
N PRO A 258 3.02 -6.46 -23.94
CA PRO A 258 4.34 -6.70 -24.49
C PRO A 258 5.41 -5.71 -24.00
N THR A 259 5.05 -4.52 -23.52
CA THR A 259 6.03 -3.44 -23.30
C THR A 259 5.76 -2.51 -22.10
N SER A 260 4.62 -2.62 -21.43
CA SER A 260 4.18 -1.65 -20.41
C SER A 260 3.46 -2.37 -19.29
N ALA A 261 3.94 -2.18 -18.07
CA ALA A 261 3.33 -2.69 -16.85
C ALA A 261 2.09 -1.87 -16.49
N ILE A 262 2.08 -0.55 -16.69
CA ILE A 262 0.89 0.31 -16.56
C ILE A 262 -0.20 -0.15 -17.53
N GLY A 263 0.17 -0.40 -18.79
CA GLY A 263 -0.75 -0.94 -19.80
C GLY A 263 -1.33 -2.29 -19.38
N MET A 264 -0.49 -3.20 -18.89
CA MET A 264 -0.92 -4.49 -18.33
C MET A 264 -1.87 -4.34 -17.13
N MET A 265 -1.56 -3.43 -16.19
CA MET A 265 -2.39 -3.21 -15.00
C MET A 265 -3.80 -2.72 -15.33
N ASN A 266 -3.96 -2.03 -16.47
CA ASN A 266 -5.25 -1.54 -16.96
C ASN A 266 -6.04 -2.55 -17.80
N LEU A 267 -5.48 -3.73 -18.11
CA LEU A 267 -6.22 -4.77 -18.82
C LEU A 267 -7.37 -5.30 -17.94
N PRO A 268 -8.54 -5.61 -18.52
CA PRO A 268 -9.64 -6.24 -17.78
C PRO A 268 -9.23 -7.65 -17.31
N PHE A 269 -9.82 -8.11 -16.21
CA PHE A 269 -9.61 -9.48 -15.73
C PHE A 269 -10.57 -10.43 -16.47
N ASP A 270 -10.02 -11.36 -17.26
CA ASP A 270 -10.79 -12.45 -17.86
C ASP A 270 -10.76 -13.67 -16.94
N ARG A 271 -11.68 -13.73 -15.97
CA ARG A 271 -11.71 -14.77 -14.93
C ARG A 271 -12.25 -16.08 -15.50
N GLN A 272 -11.47 -17.15 -15.33
CA GLN A 272 -11.81 -18.51 -15.68
C GLN A 272 -11.72 -19.41 -14.43
N PRO A 273 -12.48 -20.52 -14.35
CA PRO A 273 -12.27 -21.51 -13.29
C PRO A 273 -10.80 -21.97 -13.24
N GLU A 274 -10.22 -22.02 -12.05
CA GLU A 274 -8.88 -22.56 -11.84
C GLU A 274 -8.96 -24.10 -11.91
N ALA A 275 -8.19 -24.68 -12.84
CA ALA A 275 -8.21 -26.11 -13.15
C ALA A 275 -7.43 -26.96 -12.13
#